data_AF-A0A2A3K0L8-F1
#
_entry.id   AF-A0A2A3K0L8-F1
#
_cell.length_a   1.000
_cell.length_b   1.000
_cell.length_c   1.000
_cell.angle_alpha   90.00
_cell.angle_beta   90.00
_cell.angle_gamma   90.00
#
_symmetry.space_group_name_H-M   'P 1'
#
loop_
_entity.id
_entity.type
_entity.pdbx_description
1 polymer ?
#
loop_
_entity_poly.entity_id
_entity_poly.type
_entity_poly.pdbx_seq_one_letter_code
_entity_poly.pdbx_strand_id
1 'polypeptide(L)'
;MPNLSRQLAFADDFIHAELVEDARDLVVQDAIAINLSPRPMVTGSDHPAIVPAWKSTWLRGGTIRAAERVALIKVRRKTNLGGAGLRGWDWLGNRIRSFPRDTPLYISPFDHVGEVVTDPFVFTNERAAPQVEQAFDLRLNLWWSPGDTDCFIHTEHPFLEIHTQIHGTGRMQKFHENDEATVYEDIPMSPGATHDPFCRVTGDNQWTYPWHRYYADSDCVWLAIELHPKG
;
A
#
# COMPACT_ATOMS: atom_id res chain seq x y z
N MET A 1 13.73 -19.75 14.40
CA MET A 1 12.29 -20.07 14.26
C MET A 1 11.97 -20.07 12.77
N PRO A 2 11.07 -20.93 12.28
CA PRO A 2 10.69 -20.92 10.86
C PRO A 2 9.93 -19.64 10.52
N ASN A 3 10.07 -19.17 9.28
CA ASN A 3 9.26 -18.08 8.74
C ASN A 3 7.79 -18.49 8.77
N LEU A 4 6.93 -17.68 9.39
CA LEU A 4 5.49 -17.98 9.46
C LEU A 4 4.81 -17.30 8.29
N SER A 5 4.28 -18.08 7.34
CA SER A 5 3.67 -17.51 6.14
C SER A 5 2.25 -17.99 5.88
N ARG A 6 1.47 -17.12 5.22
CA ARG A 6 0.13 -17.42 4.73
C ARG A 6 -0.19 -16.61 3.50
N GLN A 7 -1.12 -17.10 2.68
CA GLN A 7 -1.68 -16.29 1.60
C GLN A 7 -2.51 -15.13 2.16
N LEU A 8 -2.45 -14.00 1.46
CA LEU A 8 -3.34 -12.85 1.70
C LEU A 8 -4.70 -13.09 1.02
N ALA A 9 -5.76 -12.46 1.54
CA ALA A 9 -7.14 -12.66 1.09
C ALA A 9 -7.38 -12.37 -0.41
N PHE A 10 -6.53 -11.55 -1.02
CA PHE A 10 -6.58 -11.17 -2.43
C PHE A 10 -5.57 -11.93 -3.32
N ALA A 11 -4.95 -13.00 -2.81
CA ALA A 11 -4.12 -13.90 -3.61
C ALA A 11 -4.99 -14.76 -4.54
N ASP A 12 -4.61 -14.83 -5.82
CA ASP A 12 -5.29 -15.64 -6.83
C ASP A 12 -4.31 -16.08 -7.95
N ASP A 13 -4.83 -16.63 -9.05
CA ASP A 13 -4.03 -17.04 -10.20
C ASP A 13 -3.33 -15.87 -10.92
N PHE A 14 -3.84 -14.64 -10.74
CA PHE A 14 -3.27 -13.43 -11.33
C PHE A 14 -2.22 -12.80 -10.43
N ILE A 15 -2.40 -12.89 -9.11
CA ILE A 15 -1.63 -12.17 -8.12
C ILE A 15 -1.10 -13.13 -7.06
N HIS A 16 0.22 -13.19 -6.98
CA HIS A 16 0.88 -13.72 -5.80
C HIS A 16 0.81 -12.69 -4.69
N ALA A 17 0.30 -13.09 -3.52
CA ALA A 17 0.28 -12.27 -2.33
C ALA A 17 0.45 -13.14 -1.08
N GLU A 18 1.57 -12.99 -0.39
CA GLU A 18 1.92 -13.75 0.81
C GLU A 18 2.30 -12.79 1.94
N LEU A 19 1.78 -13.05 3.14
CA LEU A 19 2.22 -12.42 4.37
C LEU A 19 3.26 -13.32 5.03
N VAL A 20 4.36 -12.76 5.49
CA VAL A 20 5.38 -13.45 6.27
C VAL A 20 5.68 -12.67 7.54
N GLU A 21 5.54 -13.33 8.70
CA GLU A 21 5.97 -12.82 10.00
C GLU A 21 7.34 -13.39 10.37
N ASP A 22 8.11 -12.60 11.13
CA ASP A 22 9.42 -12.97 11.67
C ASP A 22 10.40 -13.51 10.60
N ALA A 23 10.39 -12.89 9.42
CA ALA A 23 11.18 -13.33 8.27
C ALA A 23 12.68 -13.30 8.60
N ARG A 24 13.35 -14.45 8.44
CA ARG A 24 14.80 -14.63 8.58
C ARG A 24 15.35 -15.45 7.43
N ASP A 25 16.41 -14.93 6.83
CA ASP A 25 17.12 -15.53 5.69
C ASP A 25 16.17 -16.07 4.60
N LEU A 26 15.06 -15.36 4.36
CA LEU A 26 14.01 -15.76 3.44
C LEU A 26 14.43 -15.42 2.00
N VAL A 27 14.60 -16.44 1.18
CA VAL A 27 14.90 -16.27 -0.26
C VAL A 27 13.62 -15.88 -1.00
N VAL A 28 13.68 -14.75 -1.70
CA VAL A 28 12.59 -14.22 -2.53
C VAL A 28 13.00 -14.32 -4.00
N GLN A 29 12.33 -15.20 -4.74
CA GLN A 29 12.65 -15.44 -6.14
C GLN A 29 12.35 -14.22 -7.01
N ASP A 30 11.15 -13.67 -6.93
CA ASP A 30 10.75 -12.49 -7.71
C ASP A 30 9.43 -11.92 -7.16
N ALA A 31 9.51 -10.91 -6.30
CA ALA A 31 8.35 -10.20 -5.75
C ALA A 31 8.73 -8.81 -5.26
N ILE A 32 7.73 -7.93 -5.15
CA ILE A 32 7.88 -6.72 -4.36
C ILE A 32 7.73 -7.13 -2.89
N ALA A 33 8.74 -6.82 -2.10
CA ALA A 33 8.75 -7.01 -0.66
C ALA A 33 8.40 -5.68 0.01
N ILE A 34 7.25 -5.66 0.69
CA ILE A 34 6.70 -4.49 1.38
C ILE A 34 6.92 -4.66 2.88
N ASN A 35 7.69 -3.77 3.49
CA ASN A 35 7.88 -3.74 4.93
C ASN A 35 6.62 -3.18 5.60
N LEU A 36 5.97 -3.98 6.45
CA LEU A 36 4.71 -3.64 7.11
C LEU A 36 4.90 -3.29 8.59
N SER A 37 6.11 -2.88 8.96
CA SER A 37 6.51 -2.64 10.34
C SER A 37 7.11 -1.24 10.54
N PRO A 38 7.07 -0.68 11.77
CA PRO A 38 7.74 0.57 12.14
C PRO A 38 9.27 0.39 12.28
N ARG A 39 9.78 -0.81 11.99
CA ARG A 39 11.20 -1.16 12.02
C ARG A 39 11.72 -1.38 10.60
N PRO A 40 13.01 -1.12 10.32
CA PRO A 40 13.58 -1.41 9.01
C PRO A 40 13.59 -2.92 8.72
N MET A 41 13.33 -3.27 7.46
CA MET A 41 13.62 -4.59 6.90
C MET A 41 15.06 -4.59 6.37
N VAL A 42 15.79 -5.67 6.62
CA VAL A 42 17.16 -5.88 6.14
C VAL A 42 17.16 -6.90 5.01
N THR A 43 17.71 -6.53 3.87
CA THR A 43 17.84 -7.39 2.69
C THR A 43 19.30 -7.65 2.34
N GLY A 44 19.58 -8.68 1.55
CA GLY A 44 20.93 -9.05 1.12
C GLY A 44 21.73 -9.86 2.15
N SER A 45 22.72 -10.62 1.67
CA SER A 45 23.65 -11.39 2.49
C SER A 45 24.96 -10.63 2.73
N ASP A 46 25.76 -10.50 1.67
CA ASP A 46 27.15 -10.02 1.72
C ASP A 46 27.21 -8.51 1.90
N HIS A 47 26.27 -7.80 1.27
CA HIS A 47 26.10 -6.35 1.38
C HIS A 47 24.67 -6.06 1.83
N PRO A 48 24.39 -6.09 3.15
CA PRO A 48 23.06 -5.84 3.65
C PRO A 48 22.57 -4.44 3.29
N ALA A 49 21.34 -4.34 2.78
CA ALA A 49 20.66 -3.09 2.47
C ALA A 49 19.45 -2.89 3.38
N ILE A 50 19.16 -1.63 3.70
CA ILE A 50 18.05 -1.25 4.55
C ILE A 50 16.86 -0.83 3.68
N VAL A 51 15.72 -1.48 3.91
CA VAL A 51 14.42 -0.98 3.47
C VAL A 51 13.77 -0.31 4.69
N PRO A 52 13.53 1.01 4.65
CA PRO A 52 12.96 1.73 5.79
C PRO A 52 11.60 1.16 6.22
N ALA A 53 11.16 1.57 7.42
CA ALA A 53 9.80 1.32 7.88
C ALA A 53 8.79 1.72 6.79
N TRP A 54 7.77 0.88 6.58
CA TRP A 54 6.66 1.17 5.66
C TRP A 54 7.05 1.31 4.17
N LYS A 55 8.30 1.03 3.80
CA LYS A 55 8.78 1.09 2.42
C LYS A 55 8.87 -0.29 1.80
N SER A 56 9.01 -0.30 0.47
CA SER A 56 9.14 -1.53 -0.30
C SER A 56 10.38 -1.53 -1.16
N THR A 57 10.72 -2.71 -1.65
CA THR A 57 11.72 -2.91 -2.69
C THR A 57 11.34 -4.11 -3.56
N TRP A 58 11.86 -4.19 -4.77
CA TRP A 58 11.69 -5.36 -5.62
C TRP A 58 12.89 -6.30 -5.48
N LEU A 59 12.66 -7.49 -4.94
CA LEU A 59 13.65 -8.55 -4.85
C LEU A 59 13.52 -9.53 -6.02
N ARG A 60 14.64 -9.80 -6.70
CA ARG A 60 14.76 -10.80 -7.77
C ARG A 60 15.94 -11.72 -7.47
N GLY A 61 15.66 -12.89 -6.91
CA GLY A 61 16.66 -13.80 -6.37
C GLY A 61 17.36 -13.26 -5.13
N GLY A 62 16.73 -12.33 -4.41
CA GLY A 62 17.28 -11.69 -3.22
C GLY A 62 16.90 -12.42 -1.93
N THR A 63 17.48 -11.98 -0.81
CA THR A 63 17.18 -12.53 0.51
C THR A 63 16.69 -11.43 1.44
N ILE A 64 15.60 -11.67 2.16
CA ILE A 64 15.21 -10.90 3.34
C ILE A 64 15.94 -11.52 4.52
N ARG A 65 16.98 -10.84 4.99
CA ARG A 65 17.81 -11.31 6.10
C ARG A 65 17.06 -11.20 7.42
N ALA A 66 16.33 -10.10 7.62
CA ALA A 66 15.49 -9.89 8.79
C ALA A 66 14.34 -8.93 8.47
N ALA A 67 13.11 -9.30 8.80
CA ALA A 67 11.95 -8.41 8.88
C ALA A 67 10.99 -8.89 9.97
N GLU A 68 10.29 -7.96 10.61
CA GLU A 68 9.22 -8.30 11.56
C GLU A 68 7.97 -8.77 10.81
N ARG A 69 7.49 -7.98 9.84
CA ARG A 69 6.36 -8.33 8.98
C ARG A 69 6.59 -7.85 7.56
N VAL A 70 6.38 -8.74 6.58
CA VAL A 70 6.54 -8.42 5.16
C VAL A 70 5.39 -8.99 4.35
N ALA A 71 4.87 -8.20 3.40
CA ALA A 71 4.06 -8.72 2.31
C ALA A 71 4.94 -8.93 1.06
N LEU A 72 4.82 -10.09 0.44
CA LEU A 72 5.43 -10.41 -0.85
C LEU A 72 4.33 -10.41 -1.91
N ILE A 73 4.35 -9.44 -2.81
CA ILE A 73 3.28 -9.25 -3.79
C ILE A 73 3.84 -9.13 -5.21
N LYS A 74 3.21 -9.81 -6.16
CA LYS A 74 3.51 -9.67 -7.59
C LYS A 74 2.33 -10.08 -8.47
N VAL A 75 2.05 -9.27 -9.49
CA VAL A 75 1.19 -9.68 -10.61
C VAL A 75 1.91 -10.72 -11.47
N ARG A 76 1.40 -11.95 -11.49
CA ARG A 76 1.90 -13.10 -12.28
C ARG A 76 1.28 -13.15 -13.67
N ARG A 77 -0.03 -12.93 -13.80
CA ARG A 77 -0.75 -12.90 -15.09
C ARG A 77 -1.23 -11.49 -15.38
N LYS A 78 -0.74 -10.91 -16.47
CA LYS A 78 -1.07 -9.53 -16.89
C LYS A 78 -2.20 -9.46 -17.92
N THR A 79 -2.33 -10.49 -18.74
CA THR A 79 -3.41 -10.56 -19.74
C THR A 79 -4.75 -10.72 -19.05
N ASN A 80 -5.72 -9.87 -19.40
CA ASN A 80 -7.08 -9.82 -18.84
C ASN A 80 -7.16 -9.41 -17.35
N LEU A 81 -6.21 -8.60 -16.87
CA LEU A 81 -6.23 -8.10 -15.48
C LEU A 81 -7.57 -7.44 -15.11
N GLY A 82 -8.15 -6.66 -16.03
CA GLY A 82 -9.43 -5.98 -15.87
C GLY A 82 -10.64 -6.89 -15.66
N GLY A 83 -10.50 -8.20 -15.82
CA GLY A 83 -11.48 -9.16 -15.31
C GLY A 83 -11.56 -9.22 -13.78
N ALA A 84 -10.95 -8.29 -13.04
CA ALA A 84 -10.87 -8.29 -11.56
C ALA A 84 -12.27 -8.35 -10.92
N GLY A 85 -13.23 -7.60 -11.47
CA GLY A 85 -14.63 -7.65 -11.03
C GLY A 85 -15.28 -9.03 -11.16
N LEU A 86 -14.76 -9.91 -12.01
CA LEU A 86 -15.22 -11.29 -12.15
C LEU A 86 -14.50 -12.26 -11.19
N ARG A 87 -13.49 -11.78 -10.45
CA ARG A 87 -12.66 -12.55 -9.51
C ARG A 87 -12.88 -12.11 -8.05
N GLY A 88 -14.06 -11.58 -7.75
CA GLY A 88 -14.45 -11.21 -6.39
C GLY A 88 -13.96 -9.83 -5.93
N TRP A 89 -13.37 -9.03 -6.84
CA TRP A 89 -13.12 -7.62 -6.56
C TRP A 89 -14.41 -6.84 -6.78
N ASP A 90 -14.63 -5.82 -5.97
CA ASP A 90 -15.81 -4.98 -6.06
C ASP A 90 -15.48 -3.70 -6.80
N TRP A 91 -16.40 -3.25 -7.64
CA TRP A 91 -16.27 -1.93 -8.25
C TRP A 91 -16.63 -0.86 -7.21
N LEU A 92 -15.78 0.15 -7.02
CA LEU A 92 -15.94 1.11 -5.92
C LEU A 92 -17.27 1.86 -5.97
N GLY A 93 -17.83 2.07 -7.17
CA GLY A 93 -19.16 2.65 -7.36
C GLY A 93 -20.27 1.90 -6.62
N ASN A 94 -20.13 0.60 -6.35
CA ASN A 94 -21.14 -0.15 -5.57
C ASN A 94 -21.13 0.24 -4.09
N ARG A 95 -20.02 0.79 -3.58
CA ARG A 95 -19.83 1.13 -2.17
C ARG A 95 -20.15 2.58 -1.85
N ILE A 96 -19.90 3.49 -2.80
CA ILE A 96 -20.01 4.94 -2.59
C ILE A 96 -21.01 5.51 -3.60
N ARG A 97 -22.15 6.00 -3.11
CA ARG A 97 -23.24 6.49 -3.97
C ARG A 97 -22.83 7.70 -4.83
N SER A 98 -21.98 8.57 -4.31
CA SER A 98 -21.47 9.77 -4.98
C SER A 98 -20.30 9.50 -5.92
N PHE A 99 -19.79 8.26 -5.99
CA PHE A 99 -18.64 7.92 -6.80
C PHE A 99 -18.96 8.03 -8.31
N PRO A 100 -18.07 8.60 -9.14
CA PRO A 100 -18.27 8.69 -10.58
C PRO A 100 -18.55 7.32 -11.20
N ARG A 101 -19.66 7.22 -11.94
CA ARG A 101 -20.17 5.93 -12.42
C ARG A 101 -19.42 5.41 -13.65
N ASP A 102 -18.61 6.26 -14.24
CA ASP A 102 -17.75 6.01 -15.39
C ASP A 102 -16.30 5.70 -14.99
N THR A 103 -15.93 5.81 -13.72
CA THR A 103 -14.57 5.49 -13.24
C THR A 103 -14.42 3.97 -12.99
N PRO A 104 -13.58 3.25 -13.75
CA PRO A 104 -13.35 1.81 -13.61
C PRO A 104 -12.35 1.47 -12.48
N LEU A 105 -12.69 1.83 -11.25
CA LEU A 105 -11.86 1.56 -10.06
C LEU A 105 -12.39 0.36 -9.27
N TYR A 106 -11.56 -0.66 -9.11
CA TYR A 106 -11.91 -1.91 -8.43
C TYR A 106 -11.04 -2.13 -7.20
N ILE A 107 -11.66 -2.63 -6.14
CA ILE A 107 -11.02 -2.94 -4.86
C ILE A 107 -11.18 -4.42 -4.53
N SER A 108 -10.08 -5.07 -4.15
CA SER A 108 -10.10 -6.45 -3.65
C SER A 108 -10.76 -6.56 -2.26
N PRO A 109 -11.06 -7.79 -1.78
CA PRO A 109 -11.28 -8.02 -0.35
C PRO A 109 -10.07 -7.56 0.47
N PHE A 110 -10.31 -6.93 1.62
CA PHE A 110 -9.21 -6.60 2.53
C PHE A 110 -8.80 -7.83 3.37
N ASP A 111 -7.58 -7.81 3.87
CA ASP A 111 -7.02 -8.78 4.81
C ASP A 111 -6.61 -8.08 6.12
N HIS A 112 -6.95 -8.67 7.27
CA HIS A 112 -6.42 -8.26 8.57
C HIS A 112 -5.06 -8.92 8.79
N VAL A 113 -4.00 -8.12 8.78
CA VAL A 113 -2.61 -8.62 8.93
C VAL A 113 -2.03 -8.38 10.32
N GLY A 114 -2.90 -8.18 11.30
CA GLY A 114 -2.56 -8.09 12.71
C GLY A 114 -2.50 -6.67 13.25
N GLU A 115 -2.02 -6.54 14.48
CA GLU A 115 -1.83 -5.24 15.12
C GLU A 115 -0.42 -4.72 14.85
N VAL A 116 -0.29 -3.40 14.85
CA VAL A 116 1.00 -2.71 14.89
C VAL A 116 0.97 -1.56 15.89
N VAL A 117 2.08 -1.32 16.57
CA VAL A 117 2.25 -0.21 17.50
C VAL A 117 3.23 0.79 16.88
N THR A 118 2.81 2.03 16.70
CA THR A 118 3.67 3.08 16.14
C THR A 118 3.25 4.47 16.62
N ASP A 119 4.17 5.42 16.59
CA ASP A 119 3.85 6.84 16.80
C ASP A 119 3.35 7.42 15.47
N PRO A 120 2.10 7.95 15.41
CA PRO A 120 1.52 8.44 14.17
C PRO A 120 2.33 9.61 13.58
N PHE A 121 2.97 10.43 14.42
CA PHE A 121 3.82 11.53 13.95
C PHE A 121 5.13 11.01 13.35
N VAL A 122 5.62 9.83 13.77
CA VAL A 122 6.75 9.17 13.10
C VAL A 122 6.31 8.60 11.77
N PHE A 123 5.15 7.92 11.74
CA PHE A 123 4.58 7.39 10.51
C PHE A 123 4.46 8.50 9.45
N THR A 124 3.84 9.64 9.80
CA THR A 124 3.62 10.80 8.92
C THR A 124 4.86 11.68 8.67
N ASN A 125 6.05 11.25 9.10
CA ASN A 125 7.30 12.00 8.97
C ASN A 125 7.27 13.41 9.63
N GLU A 126 6.41 13.63 10.62
CA GLU A 126 6.35 14.88 11.40
C GLU A 126 7.41 14.91 12.52
N ARG A 127 7.99 13.75 12.86
CA ARG A 127 9.13 13.63 13.77
C ARG A 127 10.01 12.43 13.45
N ALA A 128 11.26 12.50 13.90
CA ALA A 128 12.27 11.48 13.63
C ALA A 128 12.23 10.27 14.58
N ALA A 129 11.69 10.43 15.79
CA ALA A 129 11.72 9.39 16.83
C ALA A 129 10.39 9.33 17.60
N PRO A 130 9.94 8.13 18.00
CA PRO A 130 8.65 7.95 18.68
C PRO A 130 8.67 8.59 20.07
N GLN A 131 7.54 9.19 20.47
CA GLN A 131 7.29 9.67 21.82
C GLN A 131 5.90 9.27 22.32
N VAL A 132 4.93 9.12 21.41
CA VAL A 132 3.56 8.73 21.75
C VAL A 132 3.13 7.61 20.81
N GLU A 133 3.37 6.37 21.25
CA GLU A 133 2.95 5.19 20.50
C GLU A 133 1.47 4.88 20.73
N GLN A 134 0.82 4.38 19.69
CA GLN A 134 -0.55 3.87 19.75
C GLN A 134 -0.68 2.60 18.91
N ALA A 135 -1.71 1.80 19.21
CA ALA A 135 -1.99 0.55 18.51
C ALA A 135 -2.97 0.77 17.34
N PHE A 136 -2.70 0.09 16.24
CA PHE A 136 -3.51 0.10 15.03
C PHE A 136 -3.83 -1.33 14.58
N ASP A 137 -5.04 -1.55 14.08
CA ASP A 137 -5.38 -2.71 13.24
C ASP A 137 -4.86 -2.46 11.82
N LEU A 138 -3.95 -3.31 11.35
CA LEU A 138 -3.32 -3.18 10.05
C LEU A 138 -4.13 -3.95 9.00
N ARG A 139 -4.59 -3.23 7.97
CA ARG A 139 -5.37 -3.81 6.87
C ARG A 139 -4.69 -3.57 5.54
N LEU A 140 -4.81 -4.57 4.67
CA LEU A 140 -4.29 -4.54 3.32
C LEU A 140 -5.40 -4.82 2.32
N ASN A 141 -5.43 -4.07 1.23
CA ASN A 141 -6.21 -4.40 0.03
C ASN A 141 -5.47 -3.90 -1.21
N LEU A 142 -5.67 -4.62 -2.30
CA LEU A 142 -5.27 -4.17 -3.62
C LEU A 142 -6.39 -3.40 -4.31
N TRP A 143 -5.94 -2.51 -5.19
CA TRP A 143 -6.75 -1.75 -6.12
C TRP A 143 -6.31 -2.00 -7.55
N TRP A 144 -7.24 -1.91 -8.48
CA TRP A 144 -6.99 -2.05 -9.91
C TRP A 144 -7.77 -0.99 -10.67
N SER A 145 -7.12 -0.42 -11.67
CA SER A 145 -7.70 0.53 -12.61
C SER A 145 -6.98 0.40 -13.95
N PRO A 146 -7.69 0.50 -15.10
CA PRO A 146 -7.03 0.56 -16.39
C PRO A 146 -6.25 1.86 -16.56
N GLY A 147 -5.37 1.91 -17.56
CA GLY A 147 -4.64 3.13 -17.91
C GLY A 147 -5.54 4.32 -18.24
N ASP A 148 -4.98 5.51 -18.08
CA ASP A 148 -5.63 6.80 -18.26
C ASP A 148 -6.88 6.98 -17.39
N THR A 149 -6.83 6.51 -16.14
CA THR A 149 -7.96 6.60 -15.21
C THR A 149 -7.69 7.53 -14.03
N ASP A 150 -8.55 8.54 -13.88
CA ASP A 150 -8.71 9.33 -12.66
C ASP A 150 -9.45 8.48 -11.60
N CYS A 151 -8.76 8.14 -10.51
CA CYS A 151 -9.31 7.34 -9.42
C CYS A 151 -9.96 8.20 -8.31
N PHE A 152 -10.54 9.35 -8.68
CA PHE A 152 -11.38 10.24 -7.87
C PHE A 152 -10.62 11.03 -6.79
N ILE A 153 -10.73 12.36 -6.85
CA ILE A 153 -10.14 13.28 -5.86
C ILE A 153 -10.96 13.25 -4.56
N HIS A 154 -10.29 13.04 -3.43
CA HIS A 154 -10.92 12.96 -2.12
C HIS A 154 -9.96 13.41 -0.99
N THR A 155 -10.49 13.56 0.22
CA THR A 155 -9.76 13.97 1.43
C THR A 155 -10.12 13.15 2.67
N GLU A 156 -11.22 12.41 2.64
CA GLU A 156 -11.79 11.81 3.84
C GLU A 156 -11.22 10.41 4.08
N HIS A 157 -10.52 10.23 5.21
CA HIS A 157 -9.99 8.94 5.66
C HIS A 157 -10.06 8.84 7.18
N PRO A 158 -10.65 7.76 7.75
CA PRO A 158 -10.65 7.52 9.19
C PRO A 158 -9.39 6.78 9.70
N PHE A 159 -8.40 6.54 8.83
CA PHE A 159 -7.17 5.78 9.11
C PHE A 159 -5.96 6.47 8.49
N LEU A 160 -4.75 6.04 8.87
CA LEU A 160 -3.52 6.41 8.16
C LEU A 160 -3.34 5.50 6.94
N GLU A 161 -2.86 6.04 5.83
CA GLU A 161 -2.75 5.32 4.56
C GLU A 161 -1.49 5.68 3.80
N ILE A 162 -0.87 4.65 3.22
CA ILE A 162 0.12 4.77 2.14
C ILE A 162 -0.14 3.69 1.10
N HIS A 163 0.37 3.93 -0.11
CA HIS A 163 0.26 2.99 -1.23
C HIS A 163 1.62 2.50 -1.72
N THR A 164 1.66 1.22 -2.08
CA THR A 164 2.78 0.61 -2.82
C THR A 164 2.33 0.24 -4.24
N GLN A 165 3.07 0.70 -5.25
CA GLN A 165 2.81 0.30 -6.63
C GLN A 165 3.22 -1.17 -6.84
N ILE A 166 2.30 -2.02 -7.30
CA ILE A 166 2.57 -3.45 -7.55
C ILE A 166 2.78 -3.74 -9.05
N HIS A 167 1.97 -3.12 -9.91
CA HIS A 167 2.03 -3.30 -11.36
C HIS A 167 1.61 -2.03 -12.08
N GLY A 168 2.14 -1.79 -13.27
CA GLY A 168 1.90 -0.55 -14.01
C GLY A 168 2.63 0.65 -13.41
N THR A 169 2.47 1.79 -14.06
CA THR A 169 2.89 3.11 -13.59
C THR A 169 1.67 3.98 -13.36
N GLY A 170 1.71 4.77 -12.29
CA GLY A 170 0.69 5.76 -11.99
C GLY A 170 1.25 6.85 -11.10
N ARG A 171 0.38 7.61 -10.45
CA ARG A 171 0.76 8.80 -9.70
C ARG A 171 -0.10 8.98 -8.47
N MET A 172 0.53 9.39 -7.36
CA MET A 172 -0.18 9.97 -6.23
C MET A 172 -0.09 11.48 -6.32
N GLN A 173 -1.23 12.14 -6.48
CA GLN A 173 -1.31 13.58 -6.73
C GLN A 173 -1.96 14.30 -5.54
N LYS A 174 -1.50 15.52 -5.24
CA LYS A 174 -2.09 16.42 -4.24
C LYS A 174 -2.58 17.72 -4.88
N PHE A 175 -3.70 18.23 -4.38
CA PHE A 175 -4.44 19.36 -4.93
C PHE A 175 -4.78 20.37 -3.84
N HIS A 176 -4.86 21.65 -4.19
CA HIS A 176 -5.33 22.67 -3.25
C HIS A 176 -6.83 22.55 -2.98
N GLU A 177 -7.60 22.14 -3.99
CA GLU A 177 -9.06 22.03 -3.95
C GLU A 177 -9.52 20.71 -4.60
N ASN A 178 -10.82 20.42 -4.57
CA ASN A 178 -11.41 19.31 -5.30
C ASN A 178 -11.52 19.65 -6.81
N ASP A 179 -10.38 19.94 -7.43
CA ASP A 179 -10.26 20.40 -8.82
C ASP A 179 -8.89 19.97 -9.37
N GLU A 180 -8.90 19.25 -10.49
CA GLU A 180 -7.71 18.76 -11.18
C GLU A 180 -6.74 19.87 -11.60
N ALA A 181 -7.26 21.07 -11.88
CA ALA A 181 -6.45 22.21 -12.28
C ALA A 181 -5.59 22.77 -11.12
N THR A 182 -5.87 22.32 -9.88
CA THR A 182 -5.19 22.79 -8.67
C THR A 182 -4.13 21.82 -8.15
N VAL A 183 -3.68 20.87 -8.99
CA VAL A 183 -2.56 19.99 -8.66
C VAL A 183 -1.31 20.81 -8.31
N TYR A 184 -0.71 20.52 -7.16
CA TYR A 184 0.52 21.20 -6.71
C TYR A 184 1.68 20.23 -6.50
N GLU A 185 1.42 18.92 -6.44
CA GLU A 185 2.45 17.91 -6.32
C GLU A 185 2.01 16.60 -6.98
N ASP A 186 2.93 16.00 -7.71
CA ASP A 186 2.74 14.75 -8.44
C ASP A 186 3.89 13.81 -8.05
N ILE A 187 3.55 12.64 -7.49
CA ILE A 187 4.52 11.62 -7.09
C ILE A 187 4.40 10.44 -8.06
N PRO A 188 5.36 10.29 -9.00
CA PRO A 188 5.39 9.15 -9.90
C PRO A 188 5.59 7.84 -9.13
N MET A 189 4.74 6.87 -9.43
CA MET A 189 4.72 5.55 -8.81
C MET A 189 5.11 4.50 -9.85
N SER A 190 6.26 3.88 -9.65
CA SER A 190 6.74 2.72 -10.42
C SER A 190 6.68 1.46 -9.57
N PRO A 191 6.57 0.24 -10.16
CA PRO A 191 6.46 -0.99 -9.40
C PRO A 191 7.57 -1.13 -8.34
N GLY A 192 7.17 -1.33 -7.09
CA GLY A 192 8.04 -1.41 -5.93
C GLY A 192 8.27 -0.08 -5.19
N ALA A 193 7.70 1.04 -5.67
CA ALA A 193 7.71 2.31 -4.94
C ALA A 193 6.57 2.39 -3.92
N THR A 194 6.88 2.88 -2.72
CA THR A 194 5.90 3.31 -1.71
C THR A 194 6.04 4.80 -1.47
N HIS A 195 4.96 5.57 -1.61
CA HIS A 195 5.01 7.01 -1.32
C HIS A 195 5.07 7.29 0.19
N ASP A 196 5.43 8.51 0.56
CA ASP A 196 5.34 8.98 1.95
C ASP A 196 3.90 9.36 2.29
N PRO A 197 3.46 9.28 3.56
CA PRO A 197 2.10 9.65 3.95
C PRO A 197 1.76 11.08 3.56
N PHE A 198 0.52 11.28 3.10
CA PHE A 198 0.02 12.61 2.74
C PHE A 198 -0.62 13.34 3.91
N CYS A 199 -1.14 12.60 4.88
CA CYS A 199 -1.84 13.17 6.01
C CYS A 199 -0.91 13.79 7.05
N ARG A 200 -1.49 14.68 7.86
CA ARG A 200 -0.91 15.19 9.09
C ARG A 200 -1.76 14.78 10.29
N VAL A 201 -1.09 14.53 11.41
CA VAL A 201 -1.75 14.31 12.69
C VAL A 201 -2.30 15.63 13.21
N THR A 202 -3.61 15.71 13.38
CA THR A 202 -4.30 16.93 13.81
C THR A 202 -5.03 16.81 15.14
N GLY A 203 -5.06 15.60 15.70
CA GLY A 203 -5.62 15.31 17.01
C GLY A 203 -5.56 13.82 17.31
N ASP A 204 -6.07 13.43 18.48
CA ASP A 204 -6.16 12.02 18.86
C ASP A 204 -7.08 11.27 17.88
N ASN A 205 -6.52 10.28 17.20
CA ASN A 205 -7.20 9.52 16.14
C ASN A 205 -7.78 10.41 15.01
N GLN A 206 -7.16 11.55 14.73
CA GLN A 206 -7.60 12.51 13.72
C GLN A 206 -6.47 12.86 12.75
N TRP A 207 -6.76 12.66 11.47
CA TRP A 207 -5.83 12.85 10.37
C TRP A 207 -6.43 13.83 9.37
N THR A 208 -5.64 14.81 8.95
CA THR A 208 -6.05 15.71 7.86
C THR A 208 -5.27 15.35 6.61
N TYR A 209 -5.97 14.96 5.55
CA TYR A 209 -5.41 14.74 4.23
C TYR A 209 -5.63 15.97 3.33
N PRO A 210 -4.68 16.32 2.46
CA PRO A 210 -4.96 17.24 1.36
C PRO A 210 -5.94 16.58 0.39
N TRP A 211 -6.53 17.37 -0.52
CA TRP A 211 -7.20 16.77 -1.68
C TRP A 211 -6.15 15.95 -2.44
N HIS A 212 -6.46 14.69 -2.70
CA HIS A 212 -5.54 13.78 -3.37
C HIS A 212 -6.28 12.75 -4.21
N ARG A 213 -5.57 12.18 -5.18
CA ARG A 213 -6.04 11.04 -5.98
C ARG A 213 -4.87 10.15 -6.35
N TYR A 214 -5.21 8.90 -6.66
CA TYR A 214 -4.38 8.08 -7.53
C TYR A 214 -4.77 8.35 -8.99
N TYR A 215 -3.80 8.46 -9.89
CA TYR A 215 -4.01 8.49 -11.33
C TYR A 215 -3.26 7.31 -11.97
N ALA A 216 -3.97 6.47 -12.72
CA ALA A 216 -3.38 5.33 -13.39
C ALA A 216 -2.88 5.75 -14.79
N ASP A 217 -1.57 5.82 -15.02
CA ASP A 217 -1.00 6.11 -16.35
C ASP A 217 -1.05 4.87 -17.27
N SER A 218 -1.17 3.68 -16.68
CA SER A 218 -1.27 2.39 -17.36
C SER A 218 -2.18 1.47 -16.54
N ASP A 219 -2.42 0.25 -17.01
CA ASP A 219 -3.11 -0.76 -16.20
C ASP A 219 -2.36 -0.98 -14.88
N CYS A 220 -2.96 -0.55 -13.78
CA CYS A 220 -2.32 -0.48 -12.49
C CYS A 220 -2.88 -1.49 -11.50
N VAL A 221 -1.98 -2.06 -10.70
CA VAL A 221 -2.33 -2.67 -9.42
C VAL A 221 -1.51 -1.97 -8.35
N TRP A 222 -2.14 -1.49 -7.30
CA TRP A 222 -1.44 -0.94 -6.13
C TRP A 222 -2.04 -1.47 -4.85
N LEU A 223 -1.21 -1.53 -3.81
CA LEU A 223 -1.57 -1.93 -2.45
C LEU A 223 -1.90 -0.69 -1.64
N ALA A 224 -3.00 -0.69 -0.90
CA ALA A 224 -3.23 0.19 0.24
C ALA A 224 -2.79 -0.50 1.53
N ILE A 225 -2.04 0.24 2.34
CA ILE A 225 -1.63 -0.15 3.69
C ILE A 225 -2.34 0.81 4.64
N GLU A 226 -3.37 0.32 5.32
CA GLU A 226 -4.26 1.11 6.16
C GLU A 226 -4.01 0.80 7.64
N LEU A 227 -3.69 1.81 8.44
CA LEU A 227 -3.54 1.69 9.88
C LEU A 227 -4.80 2.28 10.55
N HIS A 228 -5.70 1.40 10.97
CA HIS A 228 -6.97 1.77 11.61
C HIS A 228 -6.74 1.93 13.11
N PRO A 229 -6.95 3.12 13.71
CA PRO A 229 -6.66 3.34 15.12
C PRO A 229 -7.54 2.44 16.00
N LYS A 230 -6.94 1.90 17.06
CA LYS A 230 -7.69 1.19 18.11
C LYS A 230 -8.02 2.17 19.24
N GLY A 231 -9.30 2.51 19.38
CA GLY A 231 -9.80 3.41 20.42
C GLY A 231 -11.25 3.76 20.23
#